data_AF-A0A1B3LMV5-F1
#
_entry.id   AF-A0A1B3LMV5-F1
#
_cell.length_a   1.000
_cell.length_b   1.000
_cell.length_c   1.000
_cell.angle_alpha   90.00
_cell.angle_beta   90.00
_cell.angle_gamma   90.00
#
_symmetry.space_group_name_H-M   'P 1'
#
loop_
_entity.id
_entity.type
_entity.pdbx_description
1 polymer ?
#
loop_
_entity_poly.entity_id
_entity_poly.type
_entity_poly.pdbx_seq_one_letter_code
_entity_poly.pdbx_strand_id
1 'polypeptide(L)' 'MWFILYYIVAITVLILHFTGFLARNNIEWLVFVLAVTVFPAVLYL' A
#
# COMPACT_ATOMS: atom_id res chain seq x y z
N MET A 1 -17.40 -0.34 3.19
CA MET A 1 -16.68 0.36 4.29
C MET A 1 -15.20 -0.05 4.33
N TRP A 2 -14.87 -1.35 4.27
CA TRP A 2 -13.49 -1.87 4.31
C TRP A 2 -12.58 -1.41 3.15
N PHE A 3 -13.16 -1.15 1.97
CA PHE A 3 -12.46 -0.56 0.84
C PHE A 3 -11.80 0.79 1.17
N ILE A 4 -12.44 1.61 2.02
CA ILE A 4 -11.86 2.90 2.46
C ILE A 4 -10.62 2.68 3.32
N LEU A 5 -10.63 1.69 4.21
CA LEU A 5 -9.45 1.34 5.03
C LEU A 5 -8.28 0.90 4.15
N TYR A 6 -8.56 0.10 3.12
CA TYR A 6 -7.55 -0.30 2.14
C TYR A 6 -6.90 0.93 1.47
N TYR A 7 -7.71 1.90 1.05
CA TYR A 7 -7.23 3.14 0.44
C TYR A 7 -6.38 3.98 1.41
N ILE A 8 -6.78 4.11 2.68
CA ILE A 8 -6.02 4.85 3.70
C ILE A 8 -4.64 4.21 3.91
N VAL A 9 -4.59 2.87 3.97
CA VAL A 9 -3.33 2.13 4.10
C VAL A 9 -2.47 2.32 2.85
N ALA A 10 -3.05 2.19 1.65
CA ALA A 10 -2.32 2.37 0.39
C ALA A 10 -1.72 3.78 0.28
N ILE A 11 -2.48 4.82 0.58
CA ILE A 11 -2.00 6.22 0.58
C ILE A 11 -0.86 6.39 1.58
N THR A 12 -1.00 5.85 2.79
CA THR A 12 0.05 5.93 3.82
C THR A 12 1.33 5.27 3.37
N VAL A 13 1.25 4.09 2.76
CA VAL A 13 2.44 3.38 2.26
C VAL A 13 3.08 4.13 1.09
N LEU A 14 2.30 4.75 0.21
CA LEU A 14 2.84 5.61 -0.86
C LEU A 14 3.58 6.82 -0.29
N ILE A 15 3.02 7.50 0.72
CA ILE A 15 3.70 8.61 1.41
C ILE A 15 5.02 8.12 2.03
N LEU A 16 5.02 6.97 2.71
CA LEU A 16 6.22 6.39 3.32
C LEU A 16 7.26 5.94 2.28
N HIS A 17 6.81 5.53 1.08
CA HIS A 17 7.69 5.20 -0.03
C HIS A 17 8.38 6.45 -0.57
N PHE A 18 7.64 7.51 -0.88
CA PHE A 18 8.20 8.76 -1.42
C PHE A 18 9.08 9.52 -0.43
N THR A 19 8.87 9.35 0.89
CA THR A 19 9.76 9.90 1.93
C THR A 19 11.05 9.07 2.12
N GLY A 20 11.18 7.92 1.44
CA GLY A 20 12.33 7.02 1.57
C GLY A 20 12.36 6.24 2.88
N PHE A 21 11.30 6.30 3.71
CA PHE A 21 11.21 5.54 4.95
C PHE A 21 11.18 4.04 4.69
N LEU A 22 10.47 3.59 3.63
CA LEU A 22 10.42 2.18 3.27
C LEU A 22 11.79 1.61 2.87
N ALA A 23 12.56 2.38 2.08
CA ALA A 23 13.91 2.01 1.64
C ALA A 23 14.86 1.89 2.84
N ARG A 24 14.81 2.87 3.75
CA ARG A 24 15.67 2.91 4.95
C ARG A 24 15.41 1.75 5.91
N ASN A 25 14.17 1.28 5.99
CA ASN A 25 13.77 0.16 6.84
C ASN A 25 13.77 -1.18 6.09
N ASN A 26 14.24 -1.23 4.84
CA ASN A 26 14.29 -2.43 4.01
C ASN A 26 12.90 -3.12 3.82
N ILE A 27 11.83 -2.33 3.80
CA ILE A 27 10.43 -2.79 3.69
C ILE A 27 9.75 -2.30 2.41
N GLU A 28 10.52 -1.93 1.38
CA GLU A 28 9.97 -1.54 0.07
C GLU A 28 9.10 -2.60 -0.58
N TRP A 29 9.30 -3.87 -0.22
CA TRP A 29 8.48 -4.99 -0.69
C TRP A 29 6.98 -4.81 -0.39
N LEU A 30 6.61 -4.01 0.63
CA LEU A 30 5.20 -3.66 0.91
C LEU A 30 4.52 -2.96 -0.27
N VAL A 31 5.25 -2.17 -1.06
CA VAL A 31 4.71 -1.49 -2.25
C VAL A 31 4.28 -2.53 -3.28
N PHE A 32 5.11 -3.54 -3.52
CA PHE A 32 4.79 -4.60 -4.48
C PHE A 32 3.59 -5.44 -4.02
N VAL A 33 3.50 -5.75 -2.72
CA VAL A 33 2.35 -6.48 -2.18
C VAL A 33 1.07 -5.65 -2.34
N LEU A 34 1.08 -4.37 -1.97
CA LEU A 34 -0.08 -3.50 -2.16
C LEU A 34 -0.47 -3.34 -3.64
N ALA A 35 0.49 -3.31 -4.55
CA ALA A 35 0.22 -3.24 -5.99
C ALA A 35 -0.50 -4.50 -6.49
N VAL A 36 -0.08 -5.69 -6.03
CA VAL A 36 -0.73 -6.96 -6.39
C VAL A 36 -2.11 -7.07 -5.76
N THR A 37 -2.26 -6.67 -4.50
CA THR A 37 -3.55 -6.76 -3.78
C THR A 37 -4.55 -5.69 -4.17
N VAL A 38 -4.13 -4.63 -4.87
CA VAL A 38 -5.04 -3.56 -5.34
C VAL A 38 -6.11 -4.13 -6.26
N PHE A 39 -5.75 -5.04 -7.16
CA PHE A 39 -6.67 -5.62 -8.12
C PHE A 39 -7.79 -6.44 -7.45
N PRO A 40 -7.49 -7.44 -6.59
CA PRO A 40 -8.54 -8.14 -5.87
C PRO A 40 -9.30 -7.22 -4.90
N ALA A 41 -8.65 -6.22 -4.30
CA ALA A 41 -9.33 -5.26 -3.44
C ALA A 41 -10.36 -4.39 -4.20
N VAL A 42 -10.11 -4.04 -5.46
CA VAL A 42 -11.07 -3.30 -6.30
C VAL A 42 -12.20 -4.20 -6.80
N LEU A 43 -11.92 -5.47 -7.06
CA LEU A 43 -12.89 -6.39 -7.65
C LEU A 43 -13.86 -7.02 -6.64
N TYR A 44 -13.43 -7.22 -5.38
CA TYR A 44 -14.16 -8.05 -4.42
C TYR A 44 -14.53 -7.36 -3.09
N LEU A 45 -14.14 -6.10 -2.88
CA LEU A 45 -14.18 -5.40 -1.58
C LEU A 45 -15.02 -4.11 -1.65
#